data_AF-A0A485NWS0-F1
#
_entry.id   AF-A0A485NWS0-F1
#
_cell.length_a   1.000
_cell.length_b   1.000
_cell.length_c   1.000
_cell.angle_alpha   90.00
_cell.angle_beta   90.00
_cell.angle_gamma   90.00
#
_symmetry.space_group_name_H-M   'P 1'
#
loop_
_entity.id
_entity.type
_entity.pdbx_description
1 polymer ?
#
loop_
_entity_poly.entity_id
_entity_poly.type
_entity_poly.pdbx_seq_one_letter_code
_entity_poly.pdbx_strand_id
1 'polypeptide(L)'
;MTEKQKRKKGYRDILLWAWVTIRLIDTTDVYSGCDIPLNPLNLIPFIASTQHHEFHHMNFIGSYASTFTWWDRICGTDSHFIAYNEKVKKAAKMTE
;
A
#
# COMPACT_ATOMS: atom_id res chain seq x y z
N MET A 1 1.31 -39.73 9.98
CA MET A 1 1.41 -38.66 8.97
C MET A 1 2.69 -38.88 8.16
N THR A 2 2.61 -38.88 6.83
CA THR A 2 3.74 -39.21 5.94
C THR A 2 4.77 -38.07 5.86
N GLU A 3 6.03 -38.37 5.53
CA GLU A 3 7.10 -37.35 5.34
C GLU A 3 6.76 -36.33 4.24
N LYS A 4 6.01 -36.75 3.19
CA LYS A 4 5.45 -35.81 2.20
C LYS A 4 4.45 -34.84 2.83
N GLN A 5 3.61 -35.28 3.76
CA GLN A 5 2.65 -34.42 4.46
C GLN A 5 3.34 -33.45 5.43
N LYS A 6 4.40 -33.87 6.14
CA LYS A 6 5.20 -32.99 7.00
C LYS A 6 5.89 -31.87 6.21
N ARG A 7 6.53 -32.19 5.08
CA ARG A 7 7.16 -31.20 4.21
C ARG A 7 6.15 -30.21 3.63
N LYS A 8 5.00 -30.70 3.13
CA LYS A 8 3.94 -29.85 2.57
C LYS A 8 3.35 -28.90 3.62
N LYS A 9 3.20 -29.38 4.87
CA LYS A 9 2.79 -28.54 6.01
C LYS A 9 3.86 -27.50 6.34
N GLY A 10 5.14 -27.89 6.41
CA GLY A 10 6.26 -26.98 6.67
C GLY A 10 6.35 -25.83 5.65
N TYR A 11 6.26 -26.13 4.34
CA TYR A 11 6.26 -25.08 3.31
C TYR A 11 5.09 -24.12 3.42
N ARG A 12 3.89 -24.65 3.71
CA ARG A 12 2.70 -23.82 3.89
C ARG A 12 2.86 -22.88 5.09
N ASP A 13 3.37 -23.38 6.19
CA ASP A 13 3.51 -22.61 7.42
C ASP A 13 4.60 -21.52 7.24
N ILE A 14 5.72 -21.82 6.55
CA ILE A 14 6.74 -20.81 6.19
C ILE A 14 6.17 -19.72 5.26
N LEU A 15 5.43 -20.11 4.21
CA LEU A 15 4.81 -19.16 3.29
C LEU A 15 3.79 -18.26 3.99
N LEU A 16 2.99 -18.82 4.90
CA LEU A 16 2.03 -18.07 5.69
C LEU A 16 2.73 -17.03 6.57
N TRP A 17 3.75 -17.43 7.32
CA TRP A 17 4.47 -16.52 8.21
C TRP A 17 5.25 -15.45 7.43
N ALA A 18 5.87 -15.80 6.31
CA ALA A 18 6.51 -14.83 5.42
C ALA A 18 5.49 -13.78 4.90
N TRP A 19 4.31 -14.23 4.48
CA TRP A 19 3.23 -13.34 4.05
C TRP A 19 2.73 -12.42 5.18
N VAL A 20 2.52 -12.97 6.38
CA VAL A 20 2.09 -12.20 7.55
C VAL A 20 3.12 -11.12 7.91
N THR A 21 4.42 -11.45 7.91
CA THR A 21 5.48 -10.48 8.18
C THR A 21 5.50 -9.36 7.16
N ILE A 22 5.40 -9.67 5.86
CA ILE A 22 5.33 -8.65 4.80
C ILE A 22 4.13 -7.73 5.01
N ARG A 23 2.95 -8.28 5.31
CA ARG A 23 1.73 -7.50 5.55
C ARG A 23 1.84 -6.60 6.79
N LEU A 24 2.50 -7.07 7.83
CA LEU A 24 2.68 -6.30 9.06
C LEU A 24 3.63 -5.11 8.84
N ILE A 25 4.68 -5.29 8.05
CA ILE A 25 5.60 -4.21 7.67
C ILE A 25 4.87 -3.16 6.82
N ASP A 26 4.15 -3.58 5.77
CA ASP A 26 3.35 -2.71 4.90
C ASP A 26 2.35 -1.85 5.69
N THR A 27 1.60 -2.49 6.60
CA THR A 27 0.63 -1.80 7.46
C THR A 27 1.31 -0.87 8.47
N THR A 28 2.46 -1.26 9.02
CA THR A 28 3.16 -0.40 9.98
C THR A 28 3.69 0.85 9.29
N ASP A 29 4.21 0.72 8.08
CA ASP A 29 4.77 1.83 7.32
C ASP A 29 3.69 2.86 6.94
N VAL A 30 2.61 2.43 6.27
CA VAL A 30 1.51 3.29 5.80
C VAL A 30 0.78 4.01 6.93
N TYR A 31 0.76 3.45 8.14
CA TYR A 31 0.06 4.03 9.29
C TYR A 31 0.99 4.76 10.28
N SER A 32 2.31 4.69 10.09
CA SER A 32 3.25 5.41 10.95
C SER A 32 3.27 6.92 10.71
N GLY A 33 2.72 7.39 9.57
CA GLY A 33 2.71 8.81 9.19
C GLY A 33 4.11 9.36 8.85
N CYS A 34 5.13 8.52 8.86
CA CYS A 34 6.50 8.87 8.47
C CYS A 34 6.78 8.31 7.08
N ASP A 35 6.81 9.17 6.06
CA ASP A 35 7.38 8.82 4.76
C ASP A 35 8.90 8.65 4.91
N ILE A 36 9.34 7.44 5.27
CA ILE A 36 10.78 7.12 5.35
C ILE A 36 11.33 7.12 3.92
N PRO A 37 12.32 7.97 3.57
CA PRO A 37 12.82 8.12 2.19
C PRO A 37 13.51 6.87 1.64
N LEU A 38 13.80 5.89 2.51
CA LEU A 38 14.45 4.61 2.22
C LEU A 38 13.51 3.42 2.46
N ASN A 39 12.19 3.61 2.37
CA ASN A 39 11.27 2.49 2.41
C ASN A 39 11.29 1.70 1.08
N PRO A 40 11.72 0.42 1.07
CA PRO A 40 11.73 -0.41 -0.14
C PRO A 40 10.34 -0.63 -0.76
N LEU A 41 9.24 -0.43 -0.01
CA LEU A 41 7.88 -0.54 -0.54
C LEU A 41 7.49 0.68 -1.39
N ASN A 42 7.97 1.88 -1.05
CA ASN A 42 7.75 3.08 -1.87
C ASN A 42 8.50 3.05 -3.21
N LEU A 43 9.46 2.14 -3.40
CA LEU A 43 10.13 1.90 -4.68
C LEU A 43 9.32 1.00 -5.64
N ILE A 44 8.32 0.29 -5.13
CA ILE A 44 7.49 -0.58 -5.95
C ILE A 44 6.38 0.27 -6.58
N PRO A 45 6.31 0.34 -7.92
CA PRO A 45 5.26 1.11 -8.58
C PRO A 45 3.89 0.56 -8.18
N PHE A 46 2.93 1.46 -8.00
CA PHE A 46 1.52 1.16 -7.66
C PHE A 46 1.26 0.71 -6.22
N ILE A 47 2.22 0.76 -5.29
CA ILE A 47 1.91 0.64 -3.87
C ILE A 47 1.15 1.87 -3.37
N ALA A 48 0.15 1.64 -2.53
CA ALA A 48 -0.60 2.70 -1.86
C ALA A 48 0.33 3.43 -0.89
N SER A 49 0.56 4.72 -1.15
CA SER A 49 1.38 5.56 -0.29
C SER A 49 0.61 6.01 0.96
N THR A 50 1.33 6.50 1.96
CA THR A 50 0.78 7.20 3.13
C THR A 50 -0.26 8.25 2.72
N GLN A 51 0.06 9.07 1.72
CA GLN A 51 -0.85 10.10 1.19
C GLN A 51 -2.14 9.52 0.58
N HIS A 52 -2.08 8.35 -0.05
CA HIS A 52 -3.28 7.67 -0.58
C HIS A 52 -4.22 7.26 0.55
N HIS A 53 -3.64 6.70 1.62
CA HIS A 53 -4.38 6.27 2.79
C HIS A 53 -4.93 7.46 3.60
N GLU A 54 -4.14 8.51 3.80
CA GLU A 54 -4.60 9.77 4.42
C GLU A 54 -5.73 10.40 3.62
N PHE A 55 -5.60 10.47 2.30
CA PHE A 55 -6.65 10.99 1.43
C PHE A 55 -7.96 10.19 1.56
N HIS A 56 -7.87 8.86 1.65
CA HIS A 56 -9.03 8.02 1.91
C HIS A 56 -9.73 8.38 3.23
N HIS A 57 -8.97 8.60 4.31
CA HIS A 57 -9.52 9.05 5.60
C HIS A 57 -10.06 10.48 5.58
N MET A 58 -9.61 11.34 4.66
CA MET A 58 -10.12 12.70 4.54
C MET A 58 -11.39 12.78 3.68
N ASN A 59 -11.42 12.06 2.56
CA ASN A 59 -12.47 12.18 1.56
C ASN A 59 -13.57 11.10 1.69
N PHE A 60 -13.29 9.97 2.35
CA PHE A 60 -14.15 8.78 2.55
C PHE A 60 -14.81 8.19 1.28
N ILE A 61 -14.54 8.77 0.11
CA ILE A 61 -15.11 8.43 -1.20
C ILE A 61 -13.94 8.19 -2.16
N GLY A 62 -13.87 6.97 -2.70
CA GLY A 62 -12.78 6.51 -3.55
C GLY A 62 -11.50 6.12 -2.79
N SER A 63 -10.47 5.74 -3.54
CA SER A 63 -9.16 5.31 -3.01
C SER A 63 -9.29 4.22 -1.96
N TYR A 64 -9.97 3.14 -2.34
CA TYR A 64 -10.29 2.02 -1.44
C TYR A 64 -9.16 0.99 -1.36
N ALA A 65 -8.17 1.05 -2.26
CA ALA A 65 -7.09 0.08 -2.25
C ALA A 65 -6.15 0.30 -1.06
N SER A 66 -6.01 -0.73 -0.23
CA SER A 66 -5.14 -0.68 0.95
C SER A 66 -3.65 -0.88 0.64
N THR A 67 -3.33 -1.57 -0.46
CA THR A 67 -1.93 -1.94 -0.79
C THR A 67 -1.56 -1.62 -2.22
N PHE A 68 -2.42 -1.94 -3.20
CA PHE A 68 -2.10 -1.71 -4.61
C PHE A 68 -3.14 -0.79 -5.26
N THR A 69 -2.72 0.41 -5.65
CA THR A 69 -3.56 1.46 -6.23
C THR A 69 -4.12 1.13 -7.61
N TRP A 70 -3.54 0.14 -8.31
CA TRP A 70 -4.08 -0.35 -9.58
C TRP A 70 -5.53 -0.89 -9.47
N TRP A 71 -5.96 -1.34 -8.29
CA TRP A 71 -7.34 -1.77 -8.06
C TRP A 71 -8.29 -0.59 -8.15
N ASP A 72 -7.92 0.56 -7.57
CA ASP A 72 -8.71 1.77 -7.73
C ASP A 72 -8.74 2.24 -9.18
N ARG A 73 -7.64 2.07 -9.91
CA ARG A 73 -7.59 2.41 -11.33
C ARG A 73 -8.46 1.50 -12.20
N ILE A 74 -8.54 0.20 -11.88
CA ILE A 74 -9.42 -0.75 -12.57
C ILE A 74 -10.89 -0.47 -12.22
N CYS A 75 -11.18 -0.16 -10.96
CA CYS A 75 -12.53 0.10 -10.48
C CYS A 75 -13.00 1.55 -10.70
N GLY A 76 -12.13 2.45 -11.17
CA GLY A 76 -12.43 3.85 -11.43
C GLY A 76 -12.61 4.70 -10.17
N THR A 77 -12.04 4.28 -9.03
CA THR A 77 -12.17 4.93 -7.72
C THR A 77 -10.98 5.82 -7.35
N ASP A 78 -10.04 6.05 -8.28
CA ASP A 78 -8.82 6.87 -8.10
C ASP A 78 -8.99 8.35 -8.52
N SER A 79 -10.08 8.71 -9.18
CA SER A 79 -10.31 10.03 -9.79
C SER A 79 -10.14 11.21 -8.82
N HIS A 80 -10.70 11.11 -7.62
CA HIS A 80 -10.60 12.14 -6.59
C HIS A 80 -9.17 12.29 -6.05
N PHE A 81 -8.45 11.18 -5.90
CA PHE A 81 -7.08 11.19 -5.43
C PHE A 81 -6.12 11.79 -6.46
N ILE A 82 -6.30 11.48 -7.74
CA ILE A 82 -5.51 12.09 -8.83
C ILE A 82 -5.68 13.61 -8.81
N ALA A 83 -6.92 14.11 -8.75
CA ALA A 83 -7.20 15.54 -8.71
C ALA A 83 -6.61 16.24 -7.46
N TYR A 84 -6.62 15.57 -6.31
CA TYR A 84 -5.97 16.06 -5.10
C TYR A 84 -4.45 16.15 -5.28
N ASN A 85 -3.83 15.09 -5.79
CA ASN A 85 -2.39 15.02 -5.99
C ASN A 85 -1.88 16.08 -6.99
N GLU A 86 -2.63 16.35 -8.05
CA GLU A 86 -2.33 17.42 -9.00
C GLU A 86 -2.35 18.81 -8.34
N LYS A 87 -3.33 19.07 -7.46
CA LYS A 87 -3.41 20.33 -6.71
C LYS A 87 -2.22 20.50 -5.76
N VAL A 88 -1.87 19.46 -5.01
CA VAL A 88 -0.72 19.47 -4.09
C VAL A 88 0.58 19.73 -4.85
N LYS A 89 0.82 19.02 -5.96
CA LYS A 89 2.00 19.23 -6.81
C LYS A 89 2.06 20.64 -7.40
N LYS A 90 0.91 21.20 -7.81
CA LYS A 90 0.85 22.57 -8.34
C LYS A 90 1.16 23.61 -7.25
N ALA A 91 0.63 23.43 -6.04
CA ALA A 91 0.91 24.32 -4.92
C ALA A 91 2.40 24.31 -4.54
N ALA A 92 3.03 23.13 -4.47
CA ALA A 92 4.45 22.99 -4.18
C ALA A 92 5.35 23.71 -5.21
N LYS A 93 4.99 23.66 -6.50
CA LYS A 93 5.71 24.35 -7.57
C LYS A 93 5.51 25.87 -7.59
N MET A 94 4.48 26.40 -6.94
CA MET A 94 4.23 27.85 -6.87
C MET A 94 4.99 28.51 -5.70
N THR A 95 5.50 27.69 -4.77
CA THR A 95 6.28 28.13 -3.60
C THR A 95 7.79 28.03 -3.80
N GLU A 96 8.25 27.43 -4.90
CA GLU A 96 9.65 27.45 -5.37
C GLU A 96 9.86 28.60 -6.37
#